data_AF-A0A7Z0I2C7-F1
#
_entry.id   AF-A0A7Z0I2C7-F1
#
_cell.length_a   1.000
_cell.length_b   1.000
_cell.length_c   1.000
_cell.angle_alpha   90.00
_cell.angle_beta   90.00
_cell.angle_gamma   90.00
#
_symmetry.space_group_name_H-M   'P 1'
#
loop_
_entity.id
_entity.type
_entity.pdbx_description
1 polymer ?
#
loop_
_entity_poly.entity_id
_entity_poly.type
_entity_poly.pdbx_seq_one_letter_code
_entity_poly.pdbx_strand_id
1 'polypeptide(L)'
;MNNNQMADASHSSSDTDTSIGSIASDLRSAAADKYGEVVKEARSMADHTKSDVADEVKDVASALRRASEELRKGSAQERTLGQIASTIAGASESIRDKDLGEILAMLSRAGRKNPVLFLGGAALLGFAASRYAKASADEGTSGDAQEHFRKKAQVDDFVGEGNPNNQTVGSMP
;
A
#
# COMPACT_ATOMS: atom_id res chain seq x y z
N MET A 1 25.88 24.85 50.87
CA MET A 1 25.15 25.15 49.62
C MET A 1 25.53 24.08 48.61
N ASN A 2 24.55 23.36 48.09
CA ASN A 2 24.72 22.03 47.49
C ASN A 2 25.06 22.13 46.00
N ASN A 3 26.12 21.47 45.58
CA ASN A 3 26.64 21.50 44.21
C ASN A 3 26.55 20.11 43.55
N ASN A 4 25.34 19.52 43.54
CA ASN A 4 25.14 18.13 43.09
C ASN A 4 23.81 17.96 42.34
N GLN A 5 23.64 18.65 41.21
CA GLN A 5 22.42 18.50 40.40
C GLN A 5 22.60 18.72 38.89
N MET A 6 23.82 18.55 38.37
CA MET A 6 24.11 18.67 36.94
C MET A 6 24.75 17.38 36.44
N ALA A 7 24.01 16.28 36.56
CA ALA A 7 24.38 14.96 36.05
C ALA A 7 23.12 14.11 35.83
N ASP A 8 22.11 14.64 35.12
CA ASP A 8 20.93 13.87 34.71
C ASP A 8 20.43 14.35 33.34
N ALA A 9 21.28 14.21 32.32
CA ALA A 9 20.89 14.44 30.93
C ALA A 9 21.56 13.46 29.95
N SER A 10 22.13 12.36 30.44
CA SER A 10 22.95 11.44 29.64
C SER A 10 22.60 9.96 29.78
N HIS A 11 21.47 9.61 30.40
CA HIS A 11 21.09 8.20 30.69
C HIS A 11 19.90 7.67 29.88
N SER A 12 19.51 8.29 28.76
CA SER A 12 18.39 7.81 27.92
C SER A 12 18.82 7.49 26.48
N SER A 13 19.95 6.80 26.33
CA SER A 13 20.42 6.29 25.03
C SER A 13 20.72 4.79 25.03
N SER A 14 20.95 4.16 26.18
CA SER A 14 21.32 2.73 26.27
C SER A 14 20.15 1.74 26.18
N ASP A 15 18.94 2.11 26.61
CA ASP A 15 17.78 1.20 26.62
C ASP A 15 17.09 1.08 25.25
N THR A 16 17.21 2.13 24.44
CA THR A 16 16.64 2.20 23.08
C THR A 16 17.44 1.33 22.10
N ASP A 17 18.76 1.28 22.24
CA ASP A 17 19.65 0.50 21.36
C ASP A 17 19.45 -1.01 21.53
N THR A 18 19.23 -1.48 22.77
CA THR A 18 19.01 -2.90 23.06
C THR A 18 17.67 -3.39 22.50
N SER A 19 16.63 -2.56 22.60
CA SER A 19 15.28 -2.89 22.12
C SER A 19 15.18 -2.86 20.59
N ILE A 20 15.90 -1.94 19.92
CA ILE A 20 15.95 -1.89 18.46
C ILE A 20 16.71 -3.10 17.89
N GLY A 21 17.78 -3.54 18.57
CA GLY A 21 18.59 -4.68 18.13
C GLY A 21 17.82 -6.02 18.10
N SER A 22 16.98 -6.28 19.10
CA SER A 22 16.16 -7.51 19.15
C SER A 22 15.06 -7.49 18.09
N ILE A 23 14.32 -6.38 17.97
CA ILE A 23 13.25 -6.23 16.96
C ILE A 23 13.80 -6.34 15.54
N ALA A 24 14.97 -5.75 15.27
CA ALA A 24 15.61 -5.85 13.96
C ALA A 24 16.03 -7.29 13.62
N SER A 25 16.45 -8.07 14.63
CA SER A 25 16.87 -9.47 14.46
C SER A 25 15.68 -10.39 14.19
N ASP A 26 14.58 -10.19 14.91
CA ASP A 26 13.33 -10.93 14.72
C ASP A 26 12.72 -10.64 13.35
N LEU A 27 12.66 -9.35 12.97
CA LEU A 27 12.17 -8.92 11.67
C LEU A 27 13.03 -9.48 10.52
N ARG A 28 14.36 -9.48 10.68
CA ARG A 28 15.27 -10.05 9.68
C ARG A 28 15.04 -11.55 9.48
N SER A 29 14.84 -12.29 10.57
CA SER A 29 14.61 -13.74 10.51
C SER A 29 13.27 -14.05 9.85
N ALA A 30 12.20 -13.38 10.28
CA ALA A 30 10.87 -13.52 9.69
C ALA A 30 10.85 -13.13 8.19
N ALA A 31 11.57 -12.07 7.83
CA ALA A 31 11.71 -11.65 6.44
C ALA A 31 12.49 -12.69 5.63
N ALA A 32 13.63 -13.20 6.13
CA ALA A 32 14.47 -14.14 5.38
C ALA A 32 13.72 -15.42 4.98
N ASP A 33 12.89 -15.97 5.88
CA ASP A 33 12.11 -17.18 5.61
C ASP A 33 11.03 -16.97 4.54
N LYS A 34 10.38 -15.81 4.54
CA LYS A 34 9.30 -15.49 3.59
C LYS A 34 9.80 -14.91 2.26
N TYR A 35 10.97 -14.27 2.26
CA TYR A 35 11.45 -13.52 1.11
C TYR A 35 11.81 -14.43 -0.08
N GLY A 36 12.38 -15.60 0.16
CA GLY A 36 12.80 -16.51 -0.91
C GLY A 36 11.64 -17.01 -1.78
N GLU A 37 10.51 -17.34 -1.16
CA GLU A 37 9.29 -17.79 -1.85
C GLU A 37 8.64 -16.63 -2.61
N VAL A 38 8.45 -15.48 -1.94
CA VAL A 38 7.85 -14.28 -2.53
C VAL A 38 8.64 -13.78 -3.73
N VAL A 39 9.98 -13.76 -3.66
CA VAL A 39 10.81 -13.31 -4.79
C VAL A 39 10.71 -14.26 -5.98
N LYS A 40 10.63 -15.58 -5.74
CA LYS A 40 10.51 -16.56 -6.81
C LYS A 40 9.17 -16.39 -7.55
N GLU A 41 8.08 -16.22 -6.82
CA GLU A 41 6.75 -15.96 -7.38
C GLU A 41 6.71 -14.60 -8.10
N ALA A 42 7.23 -13.55 -7.46
CA ALA A 42 7.30 -12.21 -8.05
C ALA A 42 8.12 -12.18 -9.33
N ARG A 43 9.19 -12.99 -9.46
CA ARG A 43 9.98 -13.04 -10.71
C ARG A 43 9.13 -13.51 -11.88
N SER A 44 8.34 -14.56 -11.69
CA SER A 44 7.48 -15.10 -12.74
C SER A 44 6.42 -14.10 -13.20
N MET A 45 5.86 -13.32 -12.27
CA MET A 45 4.87 -12.29 -12.59
C MET A 45 5.53 -11.05 -13.24
N ALA A 46 6.67 -10.62 -12.69
CA ALA A 46 7.36 -9.42 -13.13
C ALA A 46 7.74 -9.50 -14.61
N ASP A 47 8.25 -10.64 -15.10
CA ASP A 47 8.63 -10.80 -16.51
C ASP A 47 7.48 -10.51 -17.49
N HIS A 48 6.22 -10.70 -17.06
CA HIS A 48 5.05 -10.41 -17.87
C HIS A 48 4.54 -8.98 -17.76
N THR A 49 4.78 -8.29 -16.64
CA THR A 49 4.20 -6.95 -16.37
C THR A 49 5.25 -5.82 -16.40
N LYS A 50 6.54 -6.13 -16.61
CA LYS A 50 7.63 -5.14 -16.68
C LYS A 50 7.38 -4.02 -17.68
N SER A 51 6.88 -4.35 -18.88
CA SER A 51 6.62 -3.36 -19.93
C SER A 51 5.54 -2.36 -19.52
N ASP A 52 4.41 -2.84 -19.01
CA ASP A 52 3.30 -2.00 -18.56
C ASP A 52 3.72 -1.07 -17.41
N VAL A 53 4.49 -1.60 -16.44
CA VAL A 53 5.03 -0.80 -15.34
C VAL A 53 6.06 0.22 -15.84
N ALA A 54 6.94 -0.17 -16.77
CA ALA A 54 7.93 0.74 -17.33
C ALA A 54 7.27 1.90 -18.10
N ASP A 55 6.17 1.63 -18.81
CA ASP A 55 5.42 2.64 -19.55
C ASP A 55 4.71 3.61 -18.60
N GLU A 56 4.06 3.13 -17.53
CA GLU A 56 3.47 4.01 -16.50
C GLU A 56 4.53 4.90 -15.84
N VAL A 57 5.69 4.34 -15.49
CA VAL A 57 6.80 5.11 -14.90
C VAL A 57 7.35 6.15 -15.90
N LYS A 58 7.40 5.82 -17.19
CA LYS A 58 7.79 6.74 -18.26
C LYS A 58 6.77 7.87 -18.45
N ASP A 59 5.49 7.58 -18.31
CA ASP A 59 4.41 8.56 -18.41
C ASP A 59 4.47 9.55 -17.24
N VAL A 60 4.70 9.06 -16.01
CA VAL A 60 4.96 9.91 -14.85
C VAL A 60 6.19 10.78 -15.07
N ALA A 61 7.30 10.21 -15.57
CA ALA A 61 8.50 10.98 -15.88
C ALA A 61 8.23 12.08 -16.93
N SER A 62 7.43 11.75 -17.94
CA SER A 62 7.03 12.68 -19.00
C SER A 62 6.13 13.80 -18.48
N ALA A 63 5.18 13.48 -17.60
CA ALA A 63 4.33 14.46 -16.94
C ALA A 63 5.14 15.41 -16.04
N LEU A 64 6.07 14.87 -15.25
CA LEU A 64 6.99 15.66 -14.43
C LEU A 64 7.91 16.54 -15.27
N ARG A 65 8.39 16.01 -16.41
CA ARG A 65 9.22 16.78 -17.35
C ARG A 65 8.44 17.96 -17.93
N ARG A 66 7.21 17.74 -18.39
CA ARG A 66 6.31 18.80 -18.87
C ARG A 66 6.06 19.84 -17.77
N ALA A 67 5.72 19.39 -16.56
CA ALA A 67 5.54 20.28 -15.42
C ALA A 67 6.79 21.12 -15.11
N SER A 68 7.99 20.54 -15.28
CA SER A 68 9.25 21.28 -15.12
C SER A 68 9.43 22.37 -16.17
N GLU A 69 9.01 22.13 -17.42
CA GLU A 69 9.11 23.06 -18.54
C GLU A 69 8.13 24.24 -18.41
N GLU A 70 7.02 24.03 -17.69
CA GLU A 70 6.06 25.08 -17.31
C GLU A 70 6.59 25.97 -16.16
N LEU A 71 7.61 25.53 -15.43
CA LEU A 71 8.25 26.38 -14.41
C LEU A 71 9.11 27.45 -15.06
N ARG A 72 9.45 28.48 -14.27
CA ARG A 72 10.30 29.57 -14.77
C ARG A 72 11.65 29.02 -15.24
N LYS A 73 11.93 29.21 -16.53
CA LYS A 73 13.18 28.80 -17.17
C LYS A 73 14.40 29.33 -16.42
N GLY A 74 15.36 28.45 -16.15
CA GLY A 74 16.55 28.65 -15.35
C GLY A 74 16.36 28.48 -13.83
N SER A 75 15.15 28.28 -13.32
CA SER A 75 14.91 28.19 -11.87
C SER A 75 15.52 26.94 -11.24
N ALA A 76 15.79 27.00 -9.94
CA ALA A 76 16.27 25.83 -9.19
C ALA A 76 15.24 24.69 -9.21
N GLN A 77 13.95 25.05 -9.22
CA GLN A 77 12.83 24.13 -9.25
C GLN A 77 12.73 23.42 -10.60
N GLU A 78 12.84 24.12 -11.73
CA GLU A 78 12.90 23.50 -13.07
C GLU A 78 14.04 22.46 -13.13
N ARG A 79 15.25 22.84 -12.70
CA ARG A 79 16.41 21.92 -12.73
C ARG A 79 16.19 20.70 -11.85
N THR A 80 15.65 20.90 -10.65
CA THR A 80 15.40 19.82 -9.70
C THR A 80 14.33 18.86 -10.24
N LEU A 81 13.19 19.36 -10.72
CA LEU A 81 12.16 18.52 -11.31
C LEU A 81 12.64 17.82 -12.59
N GLY A 82 13.39 18.53 -13.44
CA GLY A 82 13.99 17.94 -14.64
C GLY A 82 14.98 16.82 -14.33
N GLN A 83 15.76 16.95 -13.26
CA GLN A 83 16.68 15.91 -12.79
C GLN A 83 15.92 14.70 -12.23
N ILE A 84 14.85 14.94 -11.48
CA ILE A 84 13.97 13.87 -10.97
C ILE A 84 13.34 13.12 -12.15
N ALA A 85 12.74 13.84 -13.10
CA ALA A 85 12.15 13.25 -14.30
C ALA A 85 13.17 12.40 -15.08
N SER A 86 14.40 12.90 -15.26
CA SER A 86 15.46 12.15 -15.94
C SER A 86 15.87 10.88 -15.19
N THR A 87 15.90 10.95 -13.85
CA THR A 87 16.18 9.79 -13.00
C THR A 87 15.09 8.73 -13.10
N ILE A 88 13.81 9.16 -13.12
CA ILE A 88 12.65 8.26 -13.26
C ILE A 88 12.61 7.63 -14.66
N ALA A 89 12.90 8.39 -15.72
CA ALA A 89 13.02 7.87 -17.08
C ALA A 89 14.17 6.85 -17.22
N GLY A 90 15.31 7.08 -16.57
CA GLY A 90 16.39 6.09 -16.52
C GLY A 90 16.01 4.83 -15.74
N ALA A 91 15.14 4.97 -14.74
CA ALA A 91 14.60 3.85 -13.99
C ALA A 91 13.62 3.01 -14.83
N SER A 92 12.74 3.62 -15.64
CA SER A 92 11.83 2.85 -16.51
C SER A 92 12.57 2.02 -17.54
N GLU A 93 13.64 2.54 -18.16
CA GLU A 93 14.52 1.76 -19.03
C GLU A 93 15.14 0.56 -18.28
N SER A 94 15.63 0.80 -17.07
CA SER A 94 16.18 -0.28 -16.24
C SER A 94 15.14 -1.33 -15.84
N ILE A 95 13.87 -0.96 -15.67
CA ILE A 95 12.79 -1.91 -15.32
C ILE A 95 12.45 -2.81 -16.51
N ARG A 96 12.44 -2.25 -17.72
CA ARG A 96 12.16 -2.98 -18.95
C ARG A 96 13.25 -4.01 -19.26
N ASP A 97 14.51 -3.62 -19.12
CA ASP A 97 15.64 -4.43 -19.60
C ASP A 97 16.22 -5.40 -18.55
N LYS A 98 15.95 -5.20 -17.25
CA LYS A 98 16.57 -5.98 -16.18
C LYS A 98 15.64 -7.02 -15.56
N ASP A 99 16.24 -8.12 -15.13
CA ASP A 99 15.54 -9.11 -14.32
C ASP A 99 15.35 -8.65 -12.87
N LEU A 100 14.35 -9.23 -12.22
CA LEU A 100 14.07 -8.96 -10.80
C LEU A 100 15.31 -9.18 -9.92
N GLY A 101 16.12 -10.21 -10.20
CA GLY A 101 17.36 -10.47 -9.47
C GLY A 101 18.40 -9.34 -9.59
N GLU A 102 18.50 -8.72 -10.76
CA GLU A 102 19.39 -7.58 -10.99
C GLU A 102 18.88 -6.31 -10.30
N ILE A 103 17.56 -6.08 -10.34
CA ILE A 103 16.91 -4.98 -9.62
C ILE A 103 17.14 -5.12 -8.12
N LEU A 104 16.98 -6.31 -7.56
CA LEU A 104 17.25 -6.59 -6.14
C LEU A 104 18.73 -6.36 -5.79
N ALA A 105 19.66 -6.74 -6.67
CA ALA A 105 21.08 -6.47 -6.47
C ALA A 105 21.39 -4.96 -6.49
N MET A 106 20.71 -4.19 -7.35
CA MET A 106 20.79 -2.73 -7.37
C MET A 106 20.24 -2.10 -6.08
N LEU A 107 19.08 -2.58 -5.59
CA LEU A 107 18.50 -2.13 -4.33
C LEU A 107 19.41 -2.42 -3.14
N SER A 108 20.04 -3.61 -3.09
CA SER A 108 21.02 -3.96 -2.04
C SER A 108 22.22 -3.00 -2.01
N ARG A 109 22.68 -2.58 -3.19
CA ARG A 109 23.78 -1.61 -3.32
C ARG A 109 23.33 -0.20 -2.96
N ALA A 110 22.12 0.20 -3.37
CA ALA A 110 21.53 1.48 -3.02
C ALA A 110 21.30 1.63 -1.51
N GLY A 111 20.77 0.60 -0.86
CA GLY A 111 20.54 0.59 0.59
C GLY A 111 21.81 0.71 1.42
N ARG A 112 22.91 0.07 0.97
CA ARG A 112 24.23 0.25 1.60
C ARG A 112 24.85 1.62 1.34
N LYS A 113 24.59 2.22 0.18
CA LYS A 113 25.18 3.52 -0.20
C LYS A 113 24.47 4.70 0.46
N ASN A 114 23.14 4.65 0.60
CA ASN A 114 22.33 5.71 1.19
C ASN A 114 21.25 5.11 2.11
N PRO A 115 21.58 4.76 3.36
CA PRO A 115 20.64 4.15 4.30
C PRO A 115 19.38 5.00 4.52
N VAL A 116 19.52 6.33 4.58
CA VAL A 116 18.39 7.26 4.77
C VAL A 116 17.39 7.18 3.62
N LEU A 117 17.87 7.13 2.37
CA LEU A 117 17.00 7.03 1.20
C LEU A 117 16.26 5.69 1.17
N PHE A 118 16.93 4.61 1.57
CA PHE A 118 16.32 3.29 1.64
C PHE A 118 15.24 3.20 2.73
N LEU A 119 15.53 3.68 3.94
CA LEU A 119 14.55 3.70 5.03
C LEU A 119 13.35 4.61 4.71
N GLY A 120 13.61 5.79 4.13
CA GLY A 120 12.54 6.69 3.69
C GLY A 120 11.67 6.07 2.60
N GLY A 121 12.28 5.45 1.60
CA GLY A 121 11.55 4.74 0.54
C GLY A 121 10.74 3.56 1.07
N ALA A 122 11.32 2.74 1.94
CA ALA A 122 10.64 1.59 2.55
C ALA A 122 9.45 2.02 3.42
N ALA A 123 9.59 3.11 4.19
CA ALA A 123 8.49 3.66 4.98
C ALA A 123 7.33 4.15 4.10
N LEU A 124 7.64 4.89 3.02
CA LEU A 124 6.63 5.36 2.07
C LEU A 124 5.92 4.19 1.37
N LEU A 125 6.68 3.18 0.92
CA LEU A 125 6.11 1.98 0.30
C LEU A 125 5.22 1.21 1.29
N GLY A 126 5.65 1.04 2.54
CA GLY A 126 4.86 0.38 3.58
C GLY A 126 3.57 1.14 3.90
N PHE A 127 3.62 2.48 3.95
CA PHE A 127 2.43 3.30 4.13
C PHE A 127 1.48 3.20 2.92
N ALA A 128 1.99 3.26 1.70
CA ALA A 128 1.18 3.11 0.49
C ALA A 128 0.51 1.74 0.44
N ALA A 129 1.25 0.66 0.75
CA ALA A 129 0.71 -0.69 0.84
C ALA A 129 -0.37 -0.81 1.93
N SER A 130 -0.15 -0.21 3.10
CA SER A 130 -1.17 -0.15 4.17
C SER A 130 -2.43 0.60 3.71
N ARG A 131 -2.26 1.70 2.97
CA ARG A 131 -3.40 2.46 2.44
C ARG A 131 -4.16 1.70 1.38
N TYR A 132 -3.47 0.95 0.51
CA TYR A 132 -4.09 0.07 -0.48
C TYR A 132 -4.84 -1.07 0.21
N ALA A 133 -4.21 -1.77 1.17
CA ALA A 133 -4.87 -2.82 1.93
C ALA A 133 -6.14 -2.32 2.64
N LYS A 134 -6.10 -1.11 3.24
CA LYS A 134 -7.29 -0.47 3.81
C LYS A 134 -8.34 -0.11 2.76
N ALA A 135 -7.94 0.34 1.57
CA ALA A 135 -8.87 0.66 0.48
C ALA A 135 -9.59 -0.61 -0.01
N SER A 136 -8.84 -1.68 -0.26
CA SER A 136 -9.39 -2.95 -0.75
C SER A 136 -10.31 -3.64 0.26
N ALA A 137 -10.12 -3.37 1.56
CA ALA A 137 -11.02 -3.88 2.60
C ALA A 137 -12.39 -3.14 2.62
N ASP A 138 -12.42 -1.85 2.26
CA ASP A 138 -13.65 -1.04 2.20
C ASP A 138 -14.53 -1.45 1.01
N GLU A 139 -13.93 -1.92 -0.09
CA GLU A 139 -14.64 -2.45 -1.26
C GLU A 139 -15.39 -3.76 -0.97
N GLY A 140 -15.10 -4.43 0.16
CA GLY A 140 -15.79 -5.65 0.61
C GLY A 140 -17.00 -5.42 1.54
N THR A 141 -17.27 -4.20 2.01
CA THR A 141 -18.34 -3.89 2.99
C THR A 141 -19.43 -2.98 2.40
N SER A 142 -19.71 -3.10 1.10
CA SER A 142 -20.83 -2.38 0.44
C SER A 142 -21.83 -3.31 -0.25
N GLY A 143 -21.86 -4.60 0.14
CA GLY A 143 -22.75 -5.62 -0.43
C GLY A 143 -23.83 -6.19 0.48
N ASP A 144 -23.71 -6.06 1.82
CA ASP A 144 -24.50 -6.89 2.76
C ASP A 144 -25.18 -6.09 3.89
N ALA A 145 -25.63 -4.87 3.60
CA ALA A 145 -26.49 -4.08 4.49
C ALA A 145 -27.86 -3.76 3.86
N GLN A 146 -28.30 -4.56 2.90
CA GLN A 146 -29.64 -4.50 2.31
C GLN A 146 -30.35 -5.86 2.37
N GLU A 147 -30.18 -6.64 3.45
CA GLU A 147 -30.95 -7.89 3.65
C GLU A 147 -31.58 -8.04 5.05
N HIS A 148 -31.66 -6.96 5.84
CA HIS A 148 -32.30 -7.00 7.17
C HIS A 148 -33.52 -6.07 7.34
N PHE A 149 -33.89 -5.27 6.34
CA PHE A 149 -35.10 -4.43 6.36
C PHE A 149 -36.29 -4.96 5.55
N ARG A 150 -36.17 -6.16 4.95
CA ARG A 150 -37.26 -6.77 4.16
C ARG A 150 -37.87 -8.04 4.79
N LYS A 151 -37.66 -8.26 6.10
CA LYS A 151 -38.24 -9.39 6.85
C LYS A 151 -38.90 -9.00 8.18
N LYS A 152 -39.40 -7.76 8.29
CA LYS A 152 -40.16 -7.33 9.48
C LYS A 152 -41.31 -6.35 9.20
N ALA A 153 -41.83 -6.32 7.98
CA ALA A 153 -42.99 -5.51 7.59
C ALA A 153 -44.09 -6.35 6.91
N GLN A 154 -44.15 -7.66 7.19
CA GLN A 154 -45.18 -8.53 6.63
C GLN A 154 -45.56 -9.67 7.59
N VAL A 155 -45.77 -9.38 8.87
CA VAL A 155 -46.58 -10.22 9.77
C VAL A 155 -47.10 -9.29 10.87
N ASP A 156 -48.06 -8.42 10.57
CA ASP A 156 -48.94 -7.76 11.58
C ASP A 156 -50.05 -6.93 10.88
N ASP A 157 -50.64 -7.47 9.82
CA ASP A 157 -51.85 -6.89 9.22
C ASP A 157 -52.80 -7.97 8.70
N PHE A 158 -53.21 -8.88 9.60
CA PHE A 158 -54.35 -9.77 9.32
C PHE A 158 -55.05 -10.26 10.60
N VAL A 159 -55.57 -9.34 11.42
CA VAL A 159 -56.73 -9.61 12.29
C VAL A 159 -57.61 -8.37 12.31
N GLY A 160 -58.61 -8.34 11.44
CA GLY A 160 -59.64 -7.31 11.43
C GLY A 160 -60.17 -7.07 10.03
N GLU A 161 -61.44 -7.40 9.83
CA GLU A 161 -62.26 -7.10 8.66
C GLU A 161 -62.18 -8.07 7.48
N GLY A 162 -63.36 -8.56 7.11
CA GLY A 162 -63.56 -9.77 6.34
C GLY A 162 -63.32 -9.61 4.84
N ASN A 163 -63.01 -10.73 4.21
CA ASN A 163 -63.21 -10.93 2.78
C ASN A 163 -63.59 -12.40 2.52
N PRO A 164 -64.66 -12.69 1.75
CA PRO A 164 -65.35 -13.96 1.71
C PRO A 164 -64.69 -14.92 0.71
N ASN A 165 -64.32 -16.10 1.21
CA ASN A 165 -63.99 -17.24 0.37
C ASN A 165 -65.28 -17.80 -0.27
N ASN A 166 -65.63 -17.25 -1.43
CA ASN A 166 -66.33 -18.01 -2.46
C ASN A 166 -65.38 -19.10 -2.96
N GLN A 167 -65.59 -20.36 -2.56
CA GLN A 167 -65.63 -21.48 -3.51
C GLN A 167 -66.65 -22.52 -3.05
N THR A 168 -67.64 -22.69 -3.91
CA THR A 168 -68.70 -23.69 -3.90
C THR A 168 -68.13 -25.07 -4.25
N VAL A 169 -68.31 -26.05 -3.36
CA VAL A 169 -68.35 -27.49 -3.68
C VAL A 169 -69.48 -28.05 -2.79
N GLY A 170 -70.66 -28.36 -3.32
CA GLY A 170 -70.95 -29.58 -4.07
C GLY A 170 -71.92 -30.42 -3.22
N SER A 171 -73.17 -30.51 -3.64
CA SER A 171 -74.28 -31.21 -2.97
C SER A 171 -74.07 -32.72 -2.85
N MET A 172 -74.79 -33.32 -1.89
CA MET A 172 -75.55 -34.60 -1.93
C MET A 172 -75.27 -35.49 -0.70
N PRO A 173 -76.17 -36.43 -0.36
CA PRO A 173 -77.55 -36.66 -0.80
C PRO A 173 -78.62 -36.24 0.23
#